data_AF-M4T9I7-F1
#
_entry.id   AF-M4T9I7-F1
#
_cell.length_a   1.000
_cell.length_b   1.000
_cell.length_c   1.000
_cell.angle_alpha   90.00
_cell.angle_beta   90.00
_cell.angle_gamma   90.00
#
_symmetry.space_group_name_H-M   'P 1'
#
loop_
_entity.id
_entity.type
_entity.pdbx_description
1 polymer ?
#
loop_
_entity_poly.entity_id
_entity_poly.type
_entity_poly.pdbx_seq_one_letter_code
_entity_poly.pdbx_strand_id
1 'polypeptide(L)'
;NSSVLHNIPTFDSTTTRQKIQETSASSTEQTPHEEMSQILIRALKLNLTVAEEPVDVVLKETEKYKSKAGIDKEADKKGHFKLRTDDELNKLRQLYKEVLGTDSGDQGFSKEFGTPFSEEKKKALRRFICKLYAQLMSTQSNFAGLKRSADIAATLARKLMLKAAHGVTAEQAAESGLTDNSEFPEPTAETLPWPATSDRDTNCKAAGETPGYAGQALVTDMLCICLAKKSGSHTFCKTTGLSSTDYSSAKTRATTLGDWKESKNICTGDVPNSGPRQRALQLTTVASDFRARLGKNMVKVASVASATNGAAKASNFYGVYGYGAAHQAA
;
A
#
# COMPACT_ATOMS: atom_id res chain seq x y z
N ASN A 1 10.88 40.11 -1.91
CA ASN A 1 11.05 39.61 -0.53
C ASN A 1 11.80 38.28 -0.55
N SER A 2 13.08 38.33 -0.22
CA SER A 2 14.05 37.22 -0.36
C SER A 2 14.34 36.56 0.99
N SER A 3 13.34 36.43 1.85
CA SER A 3 13.59 36.05 3.23
C SER A 3 13.77 34.54 3.41
N VAL A 4 14.81 34.23 4.18
CA VAL A 4 15.47 32.95 4.45
C VAL A 4 14.52 31.89 5.02
N LEU A 5 13.39 32.22 5.67
CA LEU A 5 12.57 31.20 6.36
C LEU A 5 11.15 31.07 5.81
N HIS A 6 10.95 31.43 4.54
CA HIS A 6 9.62 31.41 3.90
C HIS A 6 8.94 30.05 3.80
N ASN A 7 9.66 28.94 4.01
CA ASN A 7 9.13 27.57 4.03
C ASN A 7 10.02 26.68 4.91
N ILE A 8 9.82 26.69 6.23
CA ILE A 8 10.36 25.61 7.07
C ILE A 8 9.36 24.46 6.94
N PRO A 9 9.79 23.28 6.47
CA PRO A 9 8.90 22.14 6.41
C PRO A 9 8.49 21.76 7.84
N THR A 10 7.20 21.53 8.04
CA THR A 10 6.71 20.81 9.23
C THR A 10 7.36 19.45 9.24
N PHE A 11 8.20 19.19 10.23
CA PHE A 11 8.69 17.84 10.52
C PHE A 11 7.58 17.09 11.23
N ASP A 12 6.62 16.60 10.46
CA ASP A 12 5.63 15.69 10.98
C ASP A 12 6.30 14.32 11.19
N SER A 13 6.43 13.92 12.45
CA SER A 13 7.01 12.63 12.85
C SER A 13 5.99 11.49 12.84
N THR A 14 4.73 11.73 12.44
CA THR A 14 3.63 10.76 12.62
C THR A 14 3.17 10.01 11.39
N THR A 15 3.96 9.96 10.29
CA THR A 15 3.65 9.02 9.21
C THR A 15 4.43 7.72 9.39
N THR A 16 3.72 6.67 9.77
CA THR A 16 4.20 5.28 9.88
C THR A 16 5.01 4.89 8.64
N ARG A 17 6.18 4.32 8.89
CA ARG A 17 7.20 3.90 7.93
C ARG A 17 6.65 2.93 6.86
N GLN A 18 6.88 3.26 5.59
CA GLN A 18 7.14 2.24 4.57
C GLN A 18 8.61 2.28 4.17
N LYS A 19 9.30 1.16 4.40
CA LYS A 19 10.49 0.83 3.62
C LYS A 19 10.02 0.58 2.20
N ILE A 20 10.32 1.50 1.29
CA ILE A 20 10.37 1.16 -0.12
C ILE A 20 11.63 0.32 -0.27
N GLN A 21 11.45 -1.00 -0.28
CA GLN A 21 12.52 -1.96 -0.47
C GLN A 21 12.76 -2.07 -1.98
N GLU A 22 13.63 -1.21 -2.53
CA GLU A 22 14.32 -1.54 -3.77
C GLU A 22 15.59 -2.31 -3.40
N THR A 23 15.69 -3.50 -3.96
CA THR A 23 16.77 -4.47 -3.78
C THR A 23 18.15 -3.84 -3.84
N SER A 24 18.85 -3.79 -2.69
CA SER A 24 20.26 -4.15 -2.61
C SER A 24 20.63 -4.60 -1.20
N ALA A 25 21.40 -5.68 -1.10
CA ALA A 25 21.92 -6.16 0.17
C ALA A 25 23.07 -5.24 0.61
N SER A 26 22.99 -4.74 1.84
CA SER A 26 24.05 -4.14 2.67
C SER A 26 23.80 -2.67 3.05
N SER A 27 24.04 -2.42 4.34
CA SER A 27 23.97 -1.15 5.07
C SER A 27 22.56 -0.67 5.42
N THR A 28 22.48 0.05 6.53
CA THR A 28 21.28 0.66 7.10
C THR A 28 20.63 1.63 6.11
N GLU A 29 19.85 1.11 5.16
CA GLU A 29 19.09 1.90 4.19
C GLU A 29 18.08 2.77 4.95
N GLN A 30 18.39 4.06 5.01
CA GLN A 30 17.43 5.09 5.37
C GLN A 30 16.33 5.09 4.31
N THR A 31 15.08 5.19 4.73
CA THR A 31 13.97 5.31 3.77
C THR A 31 14.14 6.59 2.94
N PRO A 32 13.65 6.66 1.68
CA PRO A 32 13.74 7.88 0.87
C PRO A 32 13.19 9.13 1.57
N HIS A 33 12.24 8.96 2.49
CA HIS A 33 11.73 10.03 3.34
C HIS A 33 12.74 10.51 4.39
N GLU A 34 13.46 9.60 5.04
CA GLU A 34 14.51 9.91 6.00
C GLU A 34 15.67 10.65 5.30
N GLU A 35 16.08 10.19 4.11
CA GLU A 35 17.10 10.88 3.30
C GLU A 35 16.66 12.29 2.90
N MET A 36 15.44 12.45 2.38
CA MET A 36 14.88 13.77 2.04
C MET A 36 14.86 14.68 3.27
N SER A 37 14.49 14.14 4.44
CA SER A 37 14.49 14.89 5.70
C SER A 37 15.89 15.38 6.08
N GLN A 38 16.91 14.55 5.91
CA GLN A 38 18.31 14.93 6.18
C GLN A 38 18.80 16.00 5.20
N ILE A 39 18.46 15.89 3.92
CA ILE A 39 18.79 16.90 2.89
C ILE A 39 18.16 18.25 3.24
N LEU A 40 16.89 18.26 3.67
CA LEU A 40 16.20 19.49 4.10
C LEU A 40 16.85 20.13 5.33
N ILE A 41 17.26 19.32 6.31
CA ILE A 41 17.97 19.83 7.50
C ILE A 41 19.28 20.49 7.07
N ARG A 42 20.08 19.84 6.22
CA ARG A 42 21.35 20.41 5.72
C ARG A 42 21.13 21.68 4.92
N ALA A 43 20.11 21.72 4.07
CA ALA A 43 19.78 22.92 3.30
C ALA A 43 19.28 24.06 4.18
N LEU A 44 18.52 23.76 5.24
CA LEU A 44 18.11 24.75 6.22
C LEU A 44 19.31 25.31 6.99
N LYS A 45 20.26 24.47 7.42
CA LYS A 45 21.53 24.92 8.00
C LYS A 45 22.30 25.81 7.03
N LEU A 46 22.43 25.41 5.76
CA LEU A 46 23.09 26.21 4.73
C LEU A 46 22.42 27.58 4.56
N ASN A 47 21.09 27.62 4.56
CA ASN A 47 20.32 28.85 4.46
C ASN A 47 20.47 29.75 5.71
N LEU A 48 20.56 29.14 6.89
CA LEU A 48 20.86 29.84 8.15
C LEU A 48 22.28 30.45 8.18
N THR A 49 23.26 29.90 7.45
CA THR A 49 24.61 30.50 7.36
C THR A 49 24.62 31.91 6.80
N VAL A 50 23.59 32.26 6.01
CA VAL A 50 23.43 33.55 5.33
C VAL A 50 22.19 34.30 5.80
N ALA A 51 21.70 33.98 6.99
CA ALA A 51 20.59 34.67 7.64
C ALA A 51 20.76 36.21 7.60
N GLU A 52 19.64 36.90 7.50
CA GLU A 52 19.59 38.36 7.60
C GLU A 52 19.57 38.77 9.08
N GLU A 53 19.99 40.00 9.38
CA GLU A 53 20.08 40.51 10.75
C GLU A 53 18.79 40.33 11.57
N PRO A 54 17.57 40.57 11.05
CA PRO A 54 16.33 40.31 11.81
C PRO A 54 16.16 38.85 12.23
N VAL A 55 16.67 37.91 11.43
CA VAL A 55 16.66 36.47 11.74
C VAL A 55 17.70 36.15 12.81
N ASP A 56 18.92 36.66 12.66
CA ASP A 56 20.00 36.49 13.64
C ASP A 56 19.60 36.99 15.03
N VAL A 57 18.95 38.17 15.09
CA VAL A 57 18.43 38.77 16.34
C VAL A 57 17.43 37.86 17.03
N VAL A 58 16.42 37.38 16.30
CA VAL A 58 15.36 36.51 16.86
C VAL A 58 15.92 35.18 17.38
N LEU A 59 16.90 34.61 16.68
CA LEU A 59 17.50 33.33 17.05
C LEU A 59 18.47 33.45 18.24
N LYS A 60 19.11 34.61 18.44
CA LYS A 60 20.03 34.88 19.57
C LYS A 60 19.33 35.38 20.84
N GLU A 61 18.35 36.28 20.71
CA GLU A 61 17.65 36.89 21.87
C GLU A 61 16.54 35.97 22.40
N THR A 62 16.92 34.84 23.00
CA THR A 62 16.00 33.77 23.41
C THR A 62 14.97 34.22 24.44
N GLU A 63 15.32 35.14 25.33
CA GLU A 63 14.42 35.66 26.36
C GLU A 63 13.37 36.61 25.78
N LYS A 64 13.77 37.50 24.87
CA LYS A 64 12.86 38.44 24.22
C LYS A 64 11.90 37.73 23.28
N TYR A 65 12.41 36.78 22.50
CA TYR A 65 11.64 36.01 21.51
C TYR A 65 11.36 34.59 21.99
N LYS A 66 10.95 34.40 23.25
CA LYS A 66 10.77 33.06 23.83
C LYS A 66 9.78 32.17 23.06
N SER A 67 8.79 32.77 22.42
CA SER A 67 7.76 32.09 21.64
C SER A 67 7.50 32.77 20.29
N LYS A 68 6.85 32.04 19.39
CA LYS A 68 6.34 32.56 18.12
C LYS A 68 5.47 33.81 18.32
N ALA A 69 4.63 33.82 19.36
CA ALA A 69 3.78 34.95 19.68
C ALA A 69 4.58 36.23 20.00
N GLY A 70 5.80 36.11 20.52
CA GLY A 70 6.72 37.23 20.69
C GLY A 70 7.22 37.81 19.36
N ILE A 71 7.51 36.94 18.39
CA ILE A 71 7.96 37.32 17.04
C ILE A 71 6.82 37.96 16.25
N ASP A 72 5.60 37.41 16.35
CA ASP A 72 4.43 37.89 15.60
C ASP A 72 4.01 39.32 15.94
N LYS A 73 4.46 39.86 17.08
CA LYS A 73 4.20 41.24 17.51
C LYS A 73 5.08 42.27 16.80
N GLU A 74 6.20 41.85 16.19
CA GLU A 74 7.14 42.73 15.52
C GLU A 74 7.03 42.55 14.00
N ALA A 75 6.44 43.54 13.32
CA ALA A 75 6.08 43.44 11.90
C ALA A 75 7.30 43.25 10.99
N ASP A 76 8.44 43.85 11.35
CA ASP A 76 9.73 43.75 10.67
C ASP A 76 10.37 42.36 10.81
N LYS A 77 10.04 41.60 11.87
CA LYS A 77 10.57 40.25 12.13
C LYS A 77 9.63 39.14 11.70
N LYS A 78 8.32 39.32 11.93
CA LYS A 78 7.27 38.37 11.55
C LYS A 78 7.36 37.97 10.08
N GLY A 79 7.63 38.94 9.19
CA GLY A 79 7.77 38.68 7.75
C GLY A 79 8.86 37.67 7.40
N HIS A 80 9.83 37.46 8.29
CA HIS A 80 10.90 36.50 8.06
C HIS A 80 10.54 35.08 8.47
N PHE A 81 9.69 34.90 9.48
CA PHE A 81 9.40 33.60 10.08
C PHE A 81 7.99 33.13 9.73
N LYS A 82 7.88 31.97 9.06
CA LYS A 82 6.59 31.27 8.83
C LYS A 82 6.44 30.03 9.71
N LEU A 83 6.69 30.20 11.00
CA LEU A 83 6.56 29.13 11.98
C LEU A 83 5.08 28.80 12.23
N ARG A 84 4.78 27.56 12.60
CA ARG A 84 3.47 27.11 13.07
C ARG A 84 3.43 26.94 14.58
N THR A 85 4.54 26.50 15.16
CA THR A 85 4.63 26.18 16.60
C THR A 85 5.91 26.74 17.23
N ASP A 86 5.93 26.78 18.56
CA ASP A 86 7.14 27.14 19.33
C ASP A 86 8.24 26.07 19.19
N ASP A 87 7.88 24.81 18.96
CA ASP A 87 8.84 23.72 18.73
C ASP A 87 9.66 23.94 17.46
N GLU A 88 9.05 24.50 16.40
CA GLU A 88 9.77 24.87 15.19
C GLU A 88 10.78 26.00 15.44
N LEU A 89 10.47 26.96 16.32
CA LEU A 89 11.41 28.00 16.74
C LEU A 89 12.58 27.40 17.50
N ASN A 90 12.32 26.49 18.43
CA ASN A 90 13.36 25.81 19.20
C ASN A 90 14.27 24.96 18.31
N LYS A 91 13.68 24.25 17.33
CA LYS A 91 14.44 23.48 16.34
C LYS A 91 15.31 24.38 15.46
N LEU A 92 14.80 25.53 15.00
CA LEU A 92 15.61 26.51 14.28
C LEU A 92 16.79 27.01 15.10
N ARG A 93 16.57 27.34 16.38
CA ARG A 93 17.64 27.80 17.29
C ARG A 93 18.71 26.74 17.47
N GLN A 94 18.31 25.49 17.60
CA GLN A 94 19.23 24.37 17.71
C GLN A 94 20.10 24.26 16.44
N LEU A 95 19.49 24.22 15.26
CA LEU A 95 20.22 24.20 13.99
C LEU A 95 21.12 25.44 13.80
N TYR A 96 20.69 26.59 14.31
CA TYR A 96 21.47 27.82 14.25
C TYR A 96 22.69 27.77 15.17
N LYS A 97 22.61 27.18 16.36
CA LYS A 97 23.78 26.94 17.22
C LYS A 97 24.80 26.02 16.55
N GLU A 98 24.34 24.98 15.87
CA GLU A 98 25.20 24.07 15.09
C GLU A 98 25.89 24.81 13.93
N VAL A 99 25.15 25.70 13.24
CA VAL A 99 25.72 26.60 12.22
C VAL A 99 26.76 27.56 12.80
N LEU A 100 26.52 28.11 13.99
CA LEU A 100 27.49 29.00 14.64
C LEU A 100 28.67 28.24 15.28
N GLY A 101 28.58 26.90 15.40
CA GLY A 101 29.53 26.09 16.18
C GLY A 101 29.46 26.33 17.69
N THR A 102 28.39 26.97 18.18
CA THR A 102 28.18 27.24 19.61
C THR A 102 27.47 26.09 20.32
N ASP A 103 27.02 25.08 19.57
CA ASP A 103 26.61 23.82 20.14
C ASP A 103 27.83 22.98 20.52
N SER A 104 27.94 22.59 21.79
CA SER A 104 29.02 21.72 22.28
C SER A 104 28.86 20.27 21.81
N GLY A 105 27.66 19.85 21.41
CA GLY A 105 27.35 18.48 21.00
C GLY A 105 27.49 18.19 19.50
N ASP A 106 27.33 19.19 18.63
CA ASP A 106 27.41 19.03 17.17
C ASP A 106 28.01 20.26 16.47
N GLN A 107 29.32 20.20 16.26
CA GLN A 107 30.10 21.21 15.52
C GLN A 107 30.51 20.73 14.12
N GLY A 108 29.97 19.60 13.64
CA GLY A 108 30.41 19.01 12.37
C GLY A 108 30.18 19.97 11.21
N PHE A 109 28.99 20.58 11.18
CA PHE A 109 28.60 21.52 10.13
C PHE A 109 29.48 22.78 10.12
N SER A 110 29.71 23.41 11.28
CA SER A 110 30.48 24.66 11.32
C SER A 110 31.94 24.48 10.95
N LYS A 111 32.53 23.33 11.32
CA LYS A 111 33.89 22.95 10.92
C LYS A 111 33.99 22.65 9.43
N GLU A 112 33.01 21.94 8.87
CA GLU A 112 32.98 21.59 7.44
C GLU A 112 32.88 22.83 6.54
N PHE A 113 32.02 23.78 6.90
CA PHE A 113 31.74 24.95 6.06
C PHE A 113 32.48 26.22 6.49
N GLY A 114 33.17 26.22 7.62
CA GLY A 114 33.91 27.37 8.14
C GLY A 114 33.01 28.53 8.55
N THR A 115 31.94 28.25 9.30
CA THR A 115 30.96 29.23 9.79
C THR A 115 31.24 29.64 11.25
N PRO A 116 30.78 30.83 11.71
CA PRO A 116 29.95 31.82 11.00
C PRO A 116 30.70 32.60 9.91
N PHE A 117 29.97 33.01 8.87
CA PHE A 117 30.48 33.87 7.80
C PHE A 117 30.46 35.35 8.20
N SER A 118 31.37 36.14 7.63
CA SER A 118 31.31 37.61 7.69
C SER A 118 30.07 38.13 6.95
N GLU A 119 29.63 39.35 7.28
CA GLU A 119 28.45 39.96 6.65
C GLU A 119 28.62 40.17 5.14
N GLU A 120 29.82 40.47 4.68
CA GLU A 120 30.15 40.58 3.26
C GLU A 120 29.95 39.25 2.55
N LYS A 121 30.45 38.16 3.15
CA LYS A 121 30.31 36.80 2.60
C LYS A 121 28.85 36.34 2.65
N LYS A 122 28.11 36.63 3.73
CA LYS A 122 26.67 36.36 3.81
C LYS A 122 25.93 37.07 2.68
N LYS A 123 26.16 38.38 2.50
CA LYS A 123 25.52 39.20 1.46
C LYS A 123 25.81 38.69 0.05
N ALA A 124 27.06 38.28 -0.21
CA ALA A 124 27.45 37.74 -1.51
C ALA A 124 26.76 36.40 -1.84
N LEU A 125 26.58 35.52 -0.85
CA LEU A 125 26.05 34.17 -1.05
C LEU A 125 24.53 34.07 -0.92
N ARG A 126 23.89 35.01 -0.22
CA ARG A 126 22.46 34.96 0.15
C ARG A 126 21.55 34.66 -1.04
N ARG A 127 21.70 35.38 -2.15
CA ARG A 127 20.83 35.20 -3.33
C ARG A 127 20.95 33.78 -3.93
N PHE A 128 22.15 33.22 -3.96
CA PHE A 128 22.38 31.88 -4.52
C PHE A 128 21.82 30.80 -3.62
N ILE A 129 22.08 30.89 -2.32
CA ILE A 129 21.58 29.94 -1.33
C ILE A 129 20.05 29.99 -1.23
N CYS A 130 19.43 31.19 -1.26
CA CYS A 130 17.97 31.31 -1.30
C CYS A 130 17.35 30.63 -2.52
N LYS A 131 17.98 30.75 -3.70
CA LYS A 131 17.51 30.06 -4.93
C LYS A 131 17.59 28.54 -4.81
N LEU A 132 18.72 28.01 -4.31
CA LEU A 132 18.90 26.58 -4.11
C LEU A 132 17.90 26.03 -3.09
N TYR A 133 17.70 26.74 -1.98
CA TYR A 133 16.72 26.37 -0.96
C TYR A 133 15.29 26.36 -1.54
N ALA A 134 14.92 27.36 -2.36
CA ALA A 134 13.61 27.38 -3.01
C ALA A 134 13.40 26.20 -3.98
N GLN A 135 14.41 25.82 -4.77
CA GLN A 135 14.36 24.65 -5.65
C GLN A 135 14.22 23.35 -4.86
N LEU A 136 14.94 23.22 -3.74
CA LEU A 136 14.82 22.05 -2.87
C LEU A 136 13.42 21.95 -2.26
N MET A 137 12.86 23.06 -1.77
CA MET A 137 11.48 23.06 -1.24
C MET A 137 10.45 22.67 -2.31
N SER A 138 10.64 23.11 -3.56
CA SER A 138 9.79 22.65 -4.66
C SER A 138 9.92 21.14 -4.89
N THR A 139 11.13 20.61 -4.82
CA THR A 139 11.40 19.17 -5.00
C THR A 139 10.79 18.35 -3.85
N GLN A 140 10.90 18.83 -2.62
CA GLN A 140 10.30 18.22 -1.44
C GLN A 140 8.78 18.17 -1.54
N SER A 141 8.15 19.24 -2.01
CA SER A 141 6.70 19.28 -2.25
C SER A 141 6.30 18.23 -3.30
N ASN A 142 7.05 18.13 -4.40
CA ASN A 142 6.80 17.12 -5.44
C ASN A 142 6.97 15.70 -4.89
N PHE A 143 8.03 15.44 -4.13
CA PHE A 143 8.29 14.15 -3.50
C PHE A 143 7.15 13.77 -2.53
N ALA A 144 6.72 14.69 -1.68
CA ALA A 144 5.60 14.45 -0.75
C ALA A 144 4.30 14.17 -1.51
N GLY A 145 4.05 14.88 -2.61
CA GLY A 145 2.92 14.63 -3.50
C GLY A 145 2.96 13.22 -4.12
N LEU A 146 4.09 12.84 -4.70
CA LEU A 146 4.30 11.52 -5.28
C LEU A 146 4.16 10.40 -4.25
N LYS A 147 4.74 10.56 -3.06
CA LYS A 147 4.58 9.59 -1.96
C LYS A 147 3.11 9.41 -1.59
N ARG A 148 2.38 10.51 -1.37
CA ARG A 148 0.95 10.45 -1.05
C ARG A 148 0.16 9.73 -2.15
N SER A 149 0.44 10.03 -3.42
CA SER A 149 -0.20 9.34 -4.55
C SER A 149 0.11 7.83 -4.56
N ALA A 150 1.34 7.43 -4.25
CA ALA A 150 1.73 6.03 -4.16
C ALA A 150 1.01 5.31 -3.00
N ASP A 151 0.94 5.93 -1.82
CA ASP A 151 0.28 5.36 -0.63
C ASP A 151 -1.24 5.16 -0.89
N ILE A 152 -1.89 6.14 -1.55
CA ILE A 152 -3.30 6.05 -1.97
C ILE A 152 -3.49 4.91 -2.99
N ALA A 153 -2.63 4.83 -4.00
CA ALA A 153 -2.71 3.80 -5.03
C ALA A 153 -2.51 2.39 -4.45
N ALA A 154 -1.58 2.22 -3.51
CA ALA A 154 -1.34 0.96 -2.82
C ALA A 154 -2.55 0.51 -1.99
N THR A 155 -3.17 1.44 -1.26
CA THR A 155 -4.38 1.18 -0.47
C THR A 155 -5.56 0.77 -1.36
N LEU A 156 -5.78 1.50 -2.46
CA LEU A 156 -6.82 1.17 -3.44
C LEU A 156 -6.57 -0.22 -4.07
N ALA A 157 -5.33 -0.52 -4.45
CA ALA A 157 -4.97 -1.80 -5.02
C ALA A 157 -5.25 -2.95 -4.04
N ARG A 158 -4.90 -2.81 -2.75
CA ARG A 158 -5.24 -3.80 -1.72
C ARG A 158 -6.75 -3.98 -1.56
N LYS A 159 -7.53 -2.90 -1.56
CA LYS A 159 -9.00 -2.95 -1.49
C LYS A 159 -9.59 -3.74 -2.67
N LEU A 160 -9.12 -3.46 -3.88
CA LEU A 160 -9.55 -4.19 -5.09
C LEU A 160 -9.12 -5.66 -5.06
N MET A 161 -7.93 -5.97 -4.57
CA MET A 161 -7.47 -7.35 -4.39
C MET A 161 -8.33 -8.09 -3.35
N LEU A 162 -8.67 -7.44 -2.23
CA LEU A 162 -9.55 -8.02 -1.21
C LEU A 162 -10.94 -8.30 -1.76
N LYS A 163 -11.52 -7.34 -2.50
CA LYS A 163 -12.79 -7.54 -3.21
C LYS A 163 -12.73 -8.73 -4.16
N ALA A 164 -11.69 -8.80 -5.00
CA ALA A 164 -11.54 -9.89 -5.96
C ALA A 164 -11.32 -11.24 -5.28
N ALA A 165 -10.58 -11.28 -4.18
CA ALA A 165 -10.28 -12.50 -3.46
C ALA A 165 -11.49 -12.99 -2.64
N HIS A 166 -12.05 -12.12 -1.80
CA HIS A 166 -12.97 -12.47 -0.72
C HIS A 166 -14.37 -11.85 -0.88
N GLY A 167 -14.61 -11.08 -1.94
CA GLY A 167 -15.91 -10.48 -2.24
C GLY A 167 -16.15 -9.13 -1.56
N VAL A 168 -17.26 -8.49 -1.95
CA VAL A 168 -17.62 -7.12 -1.54
C VAL A 168 -17.90 -6.99 -0.04
N THR A 169 -18.46 -8.02 0.60
CA THR A 169 -18.76 -7.98 2.04
C THR A 169 -17.47 -7.97 2.88
N ALA A 170 -16.46 -8.75 2.49
CA ALA A 170 -15.16 -8.74 3.14
C ALA A 170 -14.40 -7.42 2.91
N GLU A 171 -14.47 -6.88 1.68
CA GLU A 171 -13.93 -5.56 1.35
C GLU A 171 -14.49 -4.46 2.26
N GLN A 172 -15.82 -4.39 2.39
CA GLN A 172 -16.51 -3.40 3.21
C GLN A 172 -16.18 -3.55 4.71
N ALA A 173 -16.11 -4.78 5.20
CA ALA A 173 -15.77 -5.05 6.60
C ALA A 173 -14.34 -4.61 6.97
N ALA A 174 -13.41 -4.60 6.01
CA ALA A 174 -12.02 -4.23 6.22
C ALA A 174 -11.71 -2.75 5.95
N GLU A 175 -12.68 -1.96 5.43
CA GLU A 175 -12.44 -0.64 4.85
C GLU A 175 -11.74 0.34 5.81
N SER A 176 -12.09 0.32 7.10
CA SER A 176 -11.51 1.24 8.10
C SER A 176 -10.12 0.85 8.60
N GLY A 177 -9.69 -0.40 8.38
CA GLY A 177 -8.43 -0.95 8.90
C GLY A 177 -7.37 -1.26 7.83
N LEU A 178 -7.73 -1.15 6.54
CA LEU A 178 -6.84 -1.51 5.45
C LEU A 178 -5.81 -0.39 5.20
N THR A 179 -4.54 -0.71 5.40
CA THR A 179 -3.42 0.16 5.04
C THR A 179 -2.55 -0.51 4.00
N ASP A 180 -1.61 0.25 3.44
CA ASP A 180 -0.56 -0.24 2.55
C ASP A 180 0.28 -1.40 3.12
N ASN A 181 0.35 -1.57 4.46
CA ASN A 181 1.13 -2.61 5.14
C ASN A 181 0.31 -3.53 6.05
N SER A 182 -1.00 -3.34 6.16
CA SER A 182 -1.82 -4.22 6.99
C SER A 182 -1.74 -5.66 6.47
N GLU A 183 -1.88 -6.62 7.39
CA GLU A 183 -2.10 -8.02 7.02
C GLU A 183 -3.29 -8.11 6.06
N PHE A 184 -3.22 -9.02 5.08
CA PHE A 184 -4.30 -9.21 4.13
C PHE A 184 -5.47 -9.91 4.86
N PRO A 185 -6.64 -9.27 5.01
CA PRO A 185 -7.70 -9.81 5.86
C PRO A 185 -8.28 -11.12 5.31
N GLU A 186 -8.36 -12.14 6.14
CA GLU A 186 -9.04 -13.40 5.83
C GLU A 186 -10.56 -13.29 6.04
N PRO A 187 -11.38 -14.02 5.26
CA PRO A 187 -12.82 -14.02 5.48
C PRO A 187 -13.17 -14.71 6.81
N THR A 188 -14.17 -14.16 7.49
CA THR A 188 -14.88 -14.78 8.62
C THR A 188 -16.13 -15.51 8.12
N ALA A 189 -16.87 -16.18 9.01
CA ALA A 189 -18.13 -16.82 8.62
C ALA A 189 -19.16 -15.78 8.13
N GLU A 190 -19.13 -14.57 8.66
CA GLU A 190 -20.05 -13.47 8.32
C GLU A 190 -19.71 -12.84 6.97
N THR A 191 -18.42 -12.78 6.63
CA THR A 191 -17.91 -12.12 5.42
C THR A 191 -17.64 -13.09 4.27
N LEU A 192 -17.67 -14.40 4.52
CA LEU A 192 -17.48 -15.43 3.49
C LEU A 192 -18.55 -15.28 2.38
N PRO A 193 -18.15 -15.11 1.11
CA PRO A 193 -19.06 -14.94 -0.03
C PRO A 193 -19.67 -16.28 -0.45
N TRP A 194 -20.47 -16.89 0.43
CA TRP A 194 -21.16 -18.16 0.18
C TRP A 194 -22.61 -18.11 0.69
N PRO A 195 -23.62 -18.32 -0.17
CA PRO A 195 -25.01 -18.46 0.23
C PRO A 195 -25.22 -19.76 1.03
N ALA A 196 -25.70 -19.62 2.27
CA ALA A 196 -25.96 -20.74 3.17
C ALA A 196 -27.35 -21.38 2.97
N THR A 197 -28.04 -21.04 1.89
CA THR A 197 -29.43 -21.45 1.63
C THR A 197 -29.58 -22.45 0.50
N SER A 198 -28.52 -22.70 -0.27
CA SER A 198 -28.57 -23.54 -1.46
C SER A 198 -27.41 -24.53 -1.51
N ASP A 199 -27.57 -25.58 -2.32
CA ASP A 199 -26.53 -26.55 -2.61
C ASP A 199 -25.38 -25.95 -3.45
N ARG A 200 -24.28 -26.70 -3.61
CA ARG A 200 -23.12 -26.23 -4.38
C ARG A 200 -23.49 -25.90 -5.82
N ASP A 201 -24.23 -26.75 -6.52
CA ASP A 201 -24.52 -26.51 -7.95
C ASP A 201 -25.38 -25.26 -8.17
N THR A 202 -26.27 -24.93 -7.24
CA THR A 202 -27.04 -23.68 -7.28
C THR A 202 -26.14 -22.47 -7.08
N ASN A 203 -25.23 -22.52 -6.10
CA ASN A 203 -24.27 -21.45 -5.85
C ASN A 203 -23.25 -21.30 -7.01
N CYS A 204 -22.98 -22.39 -7.74
CA CYS A 204 -21.93 -22.49 -8.74
C CYS A 204 -22.42 -22.56 -10.20
N LYS A 205 -23.73 -22.34 -10.44
CA LYS A 205 -24.37 -22.64 -11.73
C LYS A 205 -23.83 -21.82 -12.90
N ALA A 206 -23.68 -20.52 -12.70
CA ALA A 206 -23.20 -19.59 -13.72
C ALA A 206 -22.47 -18.43 -13.05
N ALA A 207 -21.37 -18.00 -13.67
CA ALA A 207 -20.72 -16.75 -13.29
C ALA A 207 -21.67 -15.59 -13.61
N GLY A 208 -21.87 -14.70 -12.63
CA GLY A 208 -22.78 -13.55 -12.78
C GLY A 208 -22.44 -12.45 -11.81
N GLU A 209 -23.32 -11.44 -11.70
CA GLU A 209 -23.09 -10.25 -10.85
C GLU A 209 -23.65 -10.39 -9.42
N THR A 210 -24.28 -11.51 -9.09
CA THR A 210 -24.94 -11.71 -7.79
C THR A 210 -23.92 -11.98 -6.69
N PRO A 211 -23.78 -11.11 -5.67
CA PRO A 211 -22.79 -11.29 -4.60
C PRO A 211 -22.89 -12.66 -3.91
N GLY A 212 -21.74 -13.30 -3.71
CA GLY A 212 -21.64 -14.62 -3.08
C GLY A 212 -21.81 -15.82 -4.02
N TYR A 213 -22.18 -15.60 -5.28
CA TYR A 213 -22.27 -16.67 -6.28
C TYR A 213 -21.00 -16.72 -7.15
N ALA A 214 -20.89 -17.78 -7.96
CA ALA A 214 -19.76 -17.94 -8.87
C ALA A 214 -19.47 -16.66 -9.69
N GLY A 215 -18.19 -16.42 -9.92
CA GLY A 215 -17.64 -15.28 -10.65
C GLY A 215 -17.49 -13.99 -9.85
N GLN A 216 -17.96 -13.93 -8.60
CA GLN A 216 -17.89 -12.71 -7.78
C GLN A 216 -16.67 -12.63 -6.87
N ALA A 217 -16.07 -13.75 -6.50
CA ALA A 217 -14.88 -13.80 -5.65
C ALA A 217 -14.08 -15.08 -5.89
N LEU A 218 -12.75 -15.00 -5.81
CA LEU A 218 -11.87 -16.16 -5.98
C LEU A 218 -12.14 -17.25 -4.94
N VAL A 219 -12.50 -16.90 -3.70
CA VAL A 219 -12.91 -17.87 -2.67
C VAL A 219 -14.12 -18.68 -3.14
N THR A 220 -15.15 -18.02 -3.66
CA THR A 220 -16.35 -18.69 -4.16
C THR A 220 -16.02 -19.58 -5.35
N ASP A 221 -15.23 -19.08 -6.30
CA ASP A 221 -14.83 -19.84 -7.48
C ASP A 221 -13.98 -21.07 -7.14
N MET A 222 -13.05 -20.93 -6.19
CA MET A 222 -12.25 -22.04 -5.70
C MET A 222 -13.12 -23.10 -5.03
N LEU A 223 -14.05 -22.69 -4.15
CA LEU A 223 -15.01 -23.61 -3.53
C LEU A 223 -15.89 -24.29 -4.58
N CYS A 224 -16.33 -23.57 -5.61
CA CYS A 224 -17.07 -24.16 -6.71
C CYS A 224 -16.26 -25.21 -7.46
N ILE A 225 -14.98 -24.96 -7.75
CA ILE A 225 -14.11 -25.91 -8.43
C ILE A 225 -13.76 -27.11 -7.54
N CYS A 226 -13.54 -26.87 -6.25
CA CYS A 226 -12.96 -27.85 -5.33
C CYS A 226 -13.97 -28.61 -4.48
N LEU A 227 -15.26 -28.23 -4.41
CA LEU A 227 -16.30 -28.97 -3.69
C LEU A 227 -17.15 -29.84 -4.62
N ALA A 228 -17.72 -30.93 -4.08
CA ALA A 228 -18.64 -31.80 -4.80
C ALA A 228 -20.08 -31.66 -4.27
N LYS A 229 -21.05 -31.95 -5.13
CA LYS A 229 -22.47 -32.02 -4.74
C LYS A 229 -22.85 -33.37 -4.12
N LYS A 230 -21.98 -34.37 -4.09
CA LYS A 230 -22.33 -35.75 -3.66
C LYS A 230 -21.72 -36.07 -2.29
N SER A 231 -22.39 -36.94 -1.53
CA SER A 231 -21.80 -37.63 -0.40
C SER A 231 -20.61 -38.52 -0.84
N GLY A 232 -19.47 -38.35 -0.17
CA GLY A 232 -18.24 -39.09 -0.43
C GLY A 232 -17.03 -38.20 -0.73
N SER A 233 -15.83 -38.69 -0.43
CA SER A 233 -14.60 -37.97 -0.70
C SER A 233 -14.35 -37.85 -2.22
N HIS A 234 -13.80 -36.71 -2.63
CA HIS A 234 -13.33 -36.49 -4.00
C HIS A 234 -11.98 -35.79 -3.99
N THR A 235 -11.23 -35.94 -5.07
CA THR A 235 -9.83 -35.50 -5.19
C THR A 235 -9.62 -34.45 -6.28
N PHE A 236 -10.64 -33.65 -6.60
CA PHE A 236 -10.60 -32.70 -7.74
C PHE A 236 -9.47 -31.66 -7.62
N CYS A 237 -9.20 -31.16 -6.41
CA CYS A 237 -8.16 -30.15 -6.17
C CYS A 237 -6.92 -30.70 -5.43
N LYS A 238 -6.95 -31.93 -4.91
CA LYS A 238 -5.83 -32.54 -4.20
C LYS A 238 -5.86 -34.06 -4.31
N THR A 239 -4.70 -34.70 -4.25
CA THR A 239 -4.54 -36.17 -4.29
C THR A 239 -5.19 -36.91 -3.12
N THR A 240 -5.32 -36.26 -1.95
CA THR A 240 -6.12 -36.72 -0.82
C THR A 240 -7.44 -35.96 -0.79
N GLY A 241 -8.56 -36.64 -0.56
CA GLY A 241 -9.86 -35.98 -0.53
C GLY A 241 -9.98 -34.96 0.61
N LEU A 242 -10.73 -33.88 0.37
CA LEU A 242 -11.11 -32.94 1.42
C LEU A 242 -11.95 -33.66 2.49
N SER A 243 -11.82 -33.24 3.74
CA SER A 243 -12.40 -33.93 4.90
C SER A 243 -13.93 -33.90 4.97
N SER A 244 -14.56 -32.86 4.41
CA SER A 244 -16.02 -32.71 4.29
C SER A 244 -16.38 -32.13 2.92
N THR A 245 -17.09 -32.90 2.10
CA THR A 245 -17.34 -32.54 0.70
C THR A 245 -18.79 -32.68 0.27
N ASP A 246 -19.68 -33.09 1.15
CA ASP A 246 -21.08 -33.30 0.80
C ASP A 246 -21.84 -31.97 0.79
N TYR A 247 -21.84 -31.29 -0.36
CA TYR A 247 -22.67 -30.12 -0.62
C TYR A 247 -23.92 -30.44 -1.46
N SER A 248 -24.52 -31.63 -1.24
CA SER A 248 -25.84 -31.97 -1.81
C SER A 248 -26.97 -31.10 -1.27
N SER A 249 -26.75 -30.50 -0.10
CA SER A 249 -27.66 -29.57 0.56
C SER A 249 -26.95 -28.28 0.96
N ALA A 250 -27.72 -27.30 1.40
CA ALA A 250 -27.19 -26.08 2.00
C ALA A 250 -26.27 -26.38 3.19
N LYS A 251 -25.20 -25.58 3.32
CA LYS A 251 -24.23 -25.62 4.42
C LYS A 251 -24.09 -24.25 5.07
N THR A 252 -23.80 -24.25 6.37
CA THR A 252 -23.51 -23.01 7.09
C THR A 252 -22.22 -22.37 6.58
N ARG A 253 -22.10 -21.05 6.70
CA ARG A 253 -20.85 -20.36 6.33
C ARG A 253 -19.67 -20.78 7.22
N ALA A 254 -19.91 -21.18 8.47
CA ALA A 254 -18.87 -21.66 9.36
C ALA A 254 -18.27 -22.99 8.85
N THR A 255 -19.12 -23.92 8.41
CA THR A 255 -18.68 -25.18 7.77
C THR A 255 -17.87 -24.88 6.51
N THR A 256 -18.43 -24.05 5.60
CA THR A 256 -17.74 -23.71 4.35
C THR A 256 -16.45 -22.92 4.56
N LEU A 257 -16.34 -22.13 5.63
CA LEU A 257 -15.09 -21.46 5.99
C LEU A 257 -14.00 -22.47 6.37
N GLY A 258 -14.35 -23.56 7.04
CA GLY A 258 -13.44 -24.68 7.31
C GLY A 258 -12.91 -25.30 6.02
N ASP A 259 -13.81 -25.59 5.08
CA ASP A 259 -13.46 -26.20 3.79
C ASP A 259 -12.66 -25.24 2.88
N TRP A 260 -12.92 -23.92 2.97
CA TRP A 260 -12.08 -22.90 2.34
C TRP A 260 -10.66 -22.93 2.89
N LYS A 261 -10.49 -22.96 4.21
CA LYS A 261 -9.15 -22.99 4.83
C LYS A 261 -8.38 -24.24 4.39
N GLU A 262 -9.05 -25.39 4.31
CA GLU A 262 -8.43 -26.62 3.79
C GLU A 262 -8.04 -26.47 2.31
N SER A 263 -8.92 -25.88 1.50
CA SER A 263 -8.68 -25.65 0.06
C SER A 263 -7.54 -24.65 -0.18
N LYS A 264 -7.48 -23.56 0.58
CA LYS A 264 -6.42 -22.54 0.49
C LYS A 264 -5.05 -23.14 0.79
N ASN A 265 -4.95 -24.09 1.73
CA ASN A 265 -3.70 -24.76 2.06
C ASN A 265 -3.13 -25.63 0.92
N ILE A 266 -3.93 -25.89 -0.13
CA ILE A 266 -3.45 -26.53 -1.37
C ILE A 266 -2.61 -25.54 -2.20
N CYS A 267 -2.89 -24.25 -2.09
CA CYS A 267 -2.17 -23.21 -2.81
C CYS A 267 -0.79 -22.98 -2.16
N THR A 268 0.22 -23.70 -2.66
CA THR A 268 1.63 -23.62 -2.19
C THR A 268 2.50 -22.68 -3.00
N GLY A 269 1.92 -21.93 -3.95
CA GLY A 269 2.68 -21.04 -4.82
C GLY A 269 3.25 -19.85 -4.06
N ASP A 270 4.56 -19.67 -4.13
CA ASP A 270 5.20 -18.45 -3.66
C ASP A 270 4.74 -17.27 -4.53
N VAL A 271 4.36 -16.17 -3.89
CA VAL A 271 4.20 -14.89 -4.59
C VAL A 271 5.60 -14.30 -4.76
N PRO A 272 6.13 -14.16 -6.00
CA PRO A 272 7.46 -13.62 -6.19
C PRO A 272 7.59 -12.25 -5.54
N ASN A 273 8.70 -12.01 -4.84
CA ASN A 273 8.99 -10.67 -4.34
C ASN A 273 9.36 -9.78 -5.54
N SER A 274 8.35 -9.14 -6.12
CA SER A 274 8.48 -8.33 -7.32
C SER A 274 7.87 -6.95 -7.12
N GLY A 275 8.48 -5.94 -7.74
CA GLY A 275 7.96 -4.58 -7.75
C GLY A 275 6.55 -4.47 -8.38
N PRO A 276 5.80 -3.38 -8.12
CA PRO A 276 4.40 -3.24 -8.51
C PRO A 276 4.12 -3.48 -9.99
N ARG A 277 4.99 -3.01 -10.88
CA ARG A 277 4.86 -3.19 -12.34
C ARG A 277 4.91 -4.65 -12.76
N GLN A 278 5.85 -5.41 -12.21
CA GLN A 278 5.99 -6.84 -12.49
C GLN A 278 4.81 -7.62 -11.91
N ARG A 279 4.33 -7.24 -10.71
CA ARG A 279 3.14 -7.83 -10.10
C ARG A 279 1.89 -7.62 -10.95
N ALA A 280 1.70 -6.42 -11.51
CA ALA A 280 0.59 -6.14 -12.41
C ALA A 280 0.62 -7.04 -13.65
N LEU A 281 1.80 -7.22 -14.27
CA LEU A 281 1.99 -8.12 -15.41
C LEU A 281 1.71 -9.59 -15.04
N GLN A 282 2.17 -10.04 -13.88
CA GLN A 282 1.89 -11.39 -13.37
C GLN A 282 0.40 -11.62 -13.18
N LEU A 283 -0.33 -10.67 -12.59
CA LEU A 283 -1.79 -10.78 -12.42
C LEU A 283 -2.52 -10.91 -13.76
N THR A 284 -2.14 -10.12 -14.76
CA THR A 284 -2.72 -10.24 -16.11
C THR A 284 -2.41 -11.59 -16.75
N THR A 285 -1.18 -12.08 -16.59
CA THR A 285 -0.75 -13.38 -17.13
C THR A 285 -1.54 -14.51 -16.48
N VAL A 286 -1.61 -14.55 -15.14
CA VAL A 286 -2.37 -15.56 -14.39
C VAL A 286 -3.86 -15.53 -14.75
N ALA A 287 -4.45 -14.34 -14.90
CA ALA A 287 -5.85 -14.22 -15.33
C ALA A 287 -6.08 -14.76 -16.75
N SER A 288 -5.14 -14.52 -17.68
CA SER A 288 -5.19 -15.07 -19.03
C SER A 288 -5.05 -16.59 -19.04
N ASP A 289 -4.09 -17.12 -18.28
CA ASP A 289 -3.85 -18.56 -18.13
C ASP A 289 -5.06 -19.26 -17.50
N PHE A 290 -5.69 -18.62 -16.50
CA PHE A 290 -6.92 -19.11 -15.91
C PHE A 290 -8.02 -19.20 -16.97
N ARG A 291 -8.26 -18.13 -17.74
CA ARG A 291 -9.25 -18.13 -18.83
C ARG A 291 -8.98 -19.21 -19.88
N ALA A 292 -7.72 -19.46 -20.20
CA ALA A 292 -7.32 -20.51 -21.12
C ALA A 292 -7.57 -21.94 -20.58
N ARG A 293 -8.00 -22.11 -19.32
CA ARG A 293 -8.38 -23.42 -18.75
C ARG A 293 -9.85 -23.79 -18.96
N LEU A 294 -10.66 -22.89 -19.52
CA LEU A 294 -12.05 -23.18 -19.88
C LEU A 294 -12.16 -24.45 -20.74
N GLY A 295 -13.09 -25.33 -20.35
CA GLY A 295 -13.35 -26.62 -21.01
C GLY A 295 -12.23 -27.65 -20.93
N LYS A 296 -11.22 -27.43 -20.09
CA LYS A 296 -10.23 -28.45 -19.75
C LYS A 296 -10.76 -29.33 -18.61
N ASN A 297 -10.19 -30.52 -18.43
CA ASN A 297 -10.53 -31.49 -17.36
C ASN A 297 -11.92 -32.17 -17.49
N MET A 298 -12.34 -32.43 -18.73
CA MET A 298 -13.54 -33.20 -19.04
C MET A 298 -13.37 -34.69 -18.67
N VAL A 299 -14.35 -35.26 -17.97
CA VAL A 299 -14.45 -36.69 -17.68
C VAL A 299 -15.57 -37.31 -18.51
N LYS A 300 -15.24 -38.26 -19.38
CA LYS A 300 -16.24 -38.99 -20.16
C LYS A 300 -17.02 -39.94 -19.24
N VAL A 301 -18.34 -39.85 -19.27
CA VAL A 301 -19.26 -40.72 -18.51
C VAL A 301 -20.29 -41.35 -19.45
N ALA A 302 -20.76 -42.55 -19.09
CA ALA A 302 -21.69 -43.33 -19.91
C ALA A 302 -23.05 -42.61 -20.09
N SER A 303 -23.50 -41.90 -19.07
CA SER A 303 -24.71 -41.06 -19.11
C SER A 303 -24.49 -39.79 -18.28
N VAL A 304 -24.98 -38.65 -18.78
CA VAL A 304 -25.11 -37.41 -18.00
C VAL A 304 -26.59 -37.23 -17.66
N ALA A 305 -26.90 -36.95 -16.39
CA ALA A 305 -28.28 -36.82 -15.92
C ALA A 305 -29.03 -35.61 -16.51
N SER A 306 -28.32 -34.69 -17.19
CA SER A 306 -28.94 -33.62 -17.96
C SER A 306 -28.33 -33.55 -19.36
N ALA A 307 -29.19 -33.39 -20.38
CA ALA A 307 -28.82 -33.11 -21.77
C ALA A 307 -28.06 -31.77 -21.95
N THR A 308 -27.71 -31.09 -20.86
CA THR A 308 -27.22 -29.72 -20.84
C THR A 308 -25.71 -29.59 -21.01
N ASN A 309 -24.94 -30.69 -20.97
CA ASN A 309 -23.46 -30.67 -21.03
C ASN A 309 -22.90 -31.21 -22.38
N GLY A 310 -23.64 -31.05 -23.49
CA GLY A 310 -23.17 -31.44 -24.83
C GLY A 310 -21.93 -30.67 -25.31
N ALA A 311 -21.39 -31.07 -26.47
CA ALA A 311 -20.14 -30.53 -27.03
C ALA A 311 -20.11 -29.00 -27.12
N ALA A 312 -21.25 -28.38 -27.45
CA ALA A 312 -21.42 -26.93 -27.56
C ALA A 312 -21.22 -26.15 -26.24
N LYS A 313 -21.21 -26.83 -25.08
CA LYS A 313 -21.08 -26.20 -23.76
C LYS A 313 -19.83 -26.64 -23.00
N ALA A 314 -19.09 -27.63 -23.52
CA ALA A 314 -17.87 -28.13 -22.90
C ALA A 314 -16.86 -26.99 -22.65
N SER A 315 -16.74 -26.03 -23.57
CA SER A 315 -15.86 -24.86 -23.44
C SER A 315 -16.27 -23.83 -22.37
N ASN A 316 -17.40 -24.02 -21.68
CA ASN A 316 -17.94 -23.01 -20.76
C ASN A 316 -17.73 -23.37 -19.28
N PHE A 317 -16.99 -24.44 -18.99
CA PHE A 317 -16.79 -24.92 -17.63
C PHE A 317 -15.35 -24.74 -17.13
N TYR A 318 -15.22 -24.35 -15.86
CA TYR A 318 -14.00 -24.53 -15.08
C TYR A 318 -14.13 -25.74 -14.16
N GLY A 319 -13.01 -26.38 -13.85
CA GLY A 319 -12.97 -27.55 -12.96
C GLY A 319 -13.29 -28.88 -13.65
N VAL A 320 -13.50 -29.92 -12.84
CA VAL A 320 -13.83 -31.26 -13.33
C VAL A 320 -15.32 -31.35 -13.63
N TYR A 321 -15.67 -31.79 -14.84
CA TYR A 321 -17.07 -31.95 -15.26
C TYR A 321 -17.30 -33.21 -16.09
N GLY A 322 -18.50 -33.78 -15.97
CA GLY A 322 -18.93 -34.97 -16.71
C GLY A 322 -19.45 -34.64 -18.10
N TYR A 323 -19.03 -35.41 -19.10
CA TYR A 323 -19.46 -35.32 -20.50
C TYR A 323 -20.00 -36.66 -21.00
N GLY A 324 -21.22 -36.66 -21.53
CA GLY A 324 -21.91 -37.88 -21.96
C GLY A 324 -21.47 -38.35 -23.34
N ALA A 325 -21.18 -39.65 -23.48
CA ALA A 325 -20.79 -40.27 -24.75
C ALA A 325 -21.90 -40.29 -25.83
N ALA A 326 -23.15 -39.99 -25.47
CA ALA A 326 -24.31 -40.03 -26.38
C ALA A 326 -24.41 -38.85 -27.38
N HIS A 327 -23.48 -37.90 -27.35
CA HIS A 327 -23.37 -36.82 -28.34
C HIS A 327 -22.08 -36.95 -29.16
N GLN A 328 -21.90 -38.09 -29.84
CA GLN A 328 -21.09 -38.07 -31.05
C GLN A 328 -21.85 -37.23 -32.09
N ALA A 329 -21.19 -36.21 -32.63
CA ALA A 329 -21.71 -35.38 -33.70
C ALA A 329 -22.15 -36.27 -34.87
N ALA A 330 -23.39 -36.07 -35.32
CA ALA A 330 -23.74 -36.23 -36.72
C ALA A 330 -23.40 -34.92 -37.43
#